data_AF-A0A967LFP4-F1
#
_entry.id   AF-A0A967LFP4-F1
#
_cell.length_a   1.000
_cell.length_b   1.000
_cell.length_c   1.000
_cell.angle_alpha   90.00
_cell.angle_beta   90.00
_cell.angle_gamma   90.00
#
_symmetry.space_group_name_H-M   'P 1'
#
loop_
_entity.id
_entity.type
_entity.pdbx_description
1 polymer ?
#
loop_
_entity_poly.entity_id
_entity_poly.type
_entity_poly.pdbx_seq_one_letter_code
_entity_poly.pdbx_strand_id
1 'polypeptide(L)'
;MHLLLVDNSNTRTKFAVGTKSGLEVRTEVLPTRELEKDRIARLAAQFEYEAAVICSVVPATAALLREALGGVRLHEISHRSNLP
;
A
#
# COMPACT_ATOMS: atom_id res chain seq x y z
N MET A 1 -13.28 -0.81 9.48
CA MET A 1 -12.43 -0.22 8.45
C MET A 1 -11.00 -0.64 8.67
N HIS A 2 -10.60 -1.64 7.91
CA HIS A 2 -9.22 -2.09 7.81
C HIS A 2 -8.63 -1.51 6.51
N LEU A 3 -7.52 -0.80 6.64
CA LEU A 3 -6.84 -0.14 5.53
C LEU A 3 -5.51 -0.83 5.26
N LEU A 4 -5.28 -1.28 4.03
CA LEU A 4 -3.93 -1.65 3.61
C LEU A 4 -3.12 -0.37 3.41
N LEU A 5 -2.16 -0.12 4.29
CA LEU A 5 -1.26 1.03 4.23
C LEU A 5 0.01 0.62 3.50
N VAL A 6 0.34 1.35 2.42
CA VAL A 6 1.54 1.13 1.62
C VAL A 6 2.45 2.33 1.73
N ASP A 7 3.63 2.14 2.34
CA ASP A 7 4.69 3.14 2.44
C ASP A 7 5.81 2.78 1.44
N ASN A 8 5.84 3.47 0.30
CA ASN A 8 6.75 3.20 -0.82
C ASN A 8 7.88 4.25 -0.90
N SER A 9 9.08 3.83 -0.48
CA SER A 9 10.32 4.62 -0.59
C SER A 9 11.22 4.12 -1.73
N ASN A 10 12.34 4.80 -1.97
CA ASN A 10 13.31 4.41 -3.00
C ASN A 10 13.86 2.98 -2.83
N THR A 11 14.07 2.53 -1.59
CA THR A 11 14.76 1.25 -1.32
C THR A 11 13.83 0.17 -0.82
N ARG A 12 12.84 0.53 0.01
CA ARG A 12 11.90 -0.42 0.61
C ARG A 12 10.46 0.06 0.50
N THR A 13 9.56 -0.89 0.32
CA THR A 13 8.12 -0.71 0.36
C THR A 13 7.53 -1.56 1.46
N LYS A 14 6.77 -0.93 2.36
CA LYS A 14 6.15 -1.60 3.50
C LYS A 14 4.65 -1.72 3.28
N PHE A 15 4.08 -2.81 3.76
CA PHE A 15 2.66 -3.13 3.73
C PHE A 15 2.23 -3.49 5.15
N ALA A 16 1.23 -2.79 5.68
CA ALA A 16 0.66 -3.08 6.98
C ALA A 16 -0.84 -2.79 6.95
N VAL A 17 -1.61 -3.43 7.82
CA VAL A 17 -3.03 -3.10 7.99
C VAL A 17 -3.20 -2.12 9.15
N GLY A 18 -3.84 -0.99 8.86
CA GLY A 18 -4.29 -0.03 9.86
C GLY A 18 -5.76 -0.24 10.22
N THR A 19 -6.06 -0.23 11.51
CA THR A 19 -7.41 -0.30 12.07
C THR A 19 -7.69 0.94 12.93
N LYS A 20 -8.92 1.06 13.45
CA LYS A 20 -9.26 2.11 14.42
C LYS A 20 -8.44 2.05 15.71
N SER A 21 -7.93 0.88 16.05
CA SER A 21 -7.16 0.64 17.29
C SER A 21 -5.65 0.79 17.09
N GLY A 22 -5.18 1.07 15.87
CA GLY A 22 -3.77 1.15 15.52
C GLY A 22 -3.38 0.19 14.39
N LEU A 23 -2.08 -0.08 14.26
CA LEU A 23 -1.53 -0.99 13.26
C LEU A 23 -1.64 -2.44 13.74
N GLU A 24 -1.96 -3.35 12.83
CA GLU A 24 -1.78 -4.78 13.06
C GLU A 24 -0.30 -5.13 13.22
N VAL A 25 -0.01 -6.21 13.95
CA VAL A 25 1.37 -6.67 14.23
C VAL A 25 2.10 -7.04 12.94
N ARG A 26 1.36 -7.55 11.95
CA ARG A 26 1.92 -8.01 10.70
C ARG A 26 2.30 -6.83 9.81
N THR A 27 3.58 -6.76 9.46
CA THR A 27 4.11 -5.86 8.44
C THR A 27 4.98 -6.66 7.47
N GLU A 28 4.76 -6.45 6.18
CA GLU A 28 5.58 -7.04 5.12
C GLU A 28 6.43 -5.95 4.47
N VAL A 29 7.68 -6.27 4.14
CA VAL A 29 8.62 -5.31 3.55
C VAL A 29 9.29 -5.92 2.33
N LEU A 30 9.13 -5.27 1.19
CA LEU A 30 9.77 -5.65 -0.07
C LEU A 30 10.81 -4.60 -0.49
N PRO A 31 11.94 -5.01 -1.09
CA PRO A 31 12.80 -4.08 -1.80
C PRO A 31 12.01 -3.43 -2.95
N THR A 32 12.03 -2.11 -3.05
CA THR A 32 11.24 -1.37 -4.06
C THR A 32 11.59 -1.79 -5.49
N ARG A 33 12.86 -2.11 -5.74
CA ARG A 33 13.36 -2.60 -7.03
C ARG A 33 12.79 -3.96 -7.46
N GLU A 34 12.21 -4.71 -6.52
CA GLU A 34 11.65 -6.04 -6.77
C GLU A 34 10.12 -6.02 -6.75
N LEU A 35 9.52 -4.84 -6.85
CA LEU A 35 8.07 -4.71 -6.98
C LEU A 35 7.65 -4.98 -8.40
N GLU A 36 6.71 -5.92 -8.51
CA GLU A 36 6.05 -6.30 -9.74
C GLU A 36 4.56 -6.48 -9.43
N LYS A 37 3.70 -6.24 -10.41
CA LYS A 37 2.23 -6.25 -10.25
C LYS A 37 1.73 -7.52 -9.56
N ASP A 38 2.15 -8.69 -10.06
CA ASP A 38 1.71 -9.98 -9.52
C ASP A 38 2.24 -10.23 -8.10
N ARG A 39 3.46 -9.76 -7.80
CA ARG A 39 4.04 -9.89 -6.46
C ARG A 39 3.29 -9.01 -5.46
N ILE A 40 2.93 -7.78 -5.84
CA ILE A 40 2.10 -6.89 -5.03
C ILE A 40 0.73 -7.53 -4.78
N ALA A 41 0.07 -8.03 -5.83
CA ALA A 41 -1.25 -8.65 -5.71
C ALA A 41 -1.23 -9.88 -4.79
N ARG A 42 -0.24 -10.77 -4.96
CA ARG A 42 -0.07 -11.95 -4.08
C ARG A 42 0.21 -11.55 -2.63
N LEU A 43 1.02 -10.51 -2.40
CA LEU A 43 1.30 -10.03 -1.05
C LEU A 43 0.06 -9.41 -0.41
N ALA A 44 -0.65 -8.56 -1.16
CA ALA A 44 -1.86 -7.89 -0.72
C ALA A 44 -2.94 -8.91 -0.34
N ALA A 45 -3.09 -10.01 -1.09
CA ALA A 45 -4.05 -11.09 -0.80
C ALA A 45 -3.80 -11.81 0.54
N GLN A 46 -2.67 -11.58 1.20
CA GLN A 46 -2.37 -12.15 2.52
C GLN A 46 -2.88 -11.29 3.68
N PHE A 47 -3.43 -10.11 3.39
CA PHE A 47 -4.00 -9.19 4.36
C PHE A 47 -5.52 -9.12 4.22
N GLU A 48 -6.23 -8.92 5.33
CA GLU A 48 -7.66 -8.63 5.32
C GLU A 48 -7.88 -7.10 5.38
N TYR A 49 -8.44 -6.51 4.33
CA TYR A 49 -8.65 -5.06 4.24
C TYR A 49 -9.82 -4.70 3.32
N GLU A 50 -10.39 -3.52 3.54
CA GLU A 50 -11.56 -3.00 2.80
C GLU A 50 -11.19 -1.93 1.76
N ALA A 51 -10.03 -1.29 1.94
CA ALA A 51 -9.50 -0.25 1.07
C ALA A 51 -7.98 -0.17 1.23
N ALA A 52 -7.31 0.43 0.25
CA ALA A 52 -5.87 0.65 0.28
C ALA A 52 -5.52 2.15 0.27
N VAL A 53 -4.39 2.48 0.88
CA VAL A 53 -3.82 3.82 0.90
C VAL A 53 -2.34 3.73 0.49
N ILE A 54 -1.96 4.48 -0.54
CA ILE A 54 -0.58 4.53 -1.04
C ILE A 54 0.05 5.86 -0.66
N CYS A 55 1.19 5.80 0.02
CA CYS A 55 2.13 6.90 0.14
C CYS A 55 3.39 6.53 -0.66
N SER A 56 3.78 7.33 -1.65
CA SER A 56 4.94 7.03 -2.48
C SER A 56 5.75 8.27 -2.81
N VAL A 57 7.07 8.11 -2.81
CA VAL A 57 8.04 9.06 -3.40
C VAL A 57 8.66 8.55 -4.70
N VAL A 58 8.16 7.43 -5.24
CA VAL A 58 8.71 6.73 -6.42
C VAL A 58 7.61 6.58 -7.49
N PRO A 59 7.49 7.53 -8.45
CA PRO A 59 6.35 7.58 -9.37
C PRO A 59 6.11 6.31 -10.19
N ALA A 60 7.19 5.66 -10.67
CA ALA A 60 7.09 4.43 -11.44
C ALA A 60 6.48 3.28 -10.61
N THR A 61 6.86 3.18 -9.34
CA THR A 61 6.35 2.15 -8.43
C THR A 61 4.93 2.46 -7.97
N ALA A 62 4.57 3.73 -7.77
CA ALA A 62 3.20 4.14 -7.49
C ALA A 62 2.22 3.67 -8.58
N ALA A 63 2.65 3.68 -9.85
CA ALA A 63 1.85 3.15 -10.95
C ALA A 63 1.59 1.63 -10.82
N LEU A 64 2.62 0.85 -10.51
CA LEU A 64 2.48 -0.59 -10.27
C LEU A 64 1.55 -0.90 -9.09
N LEU A 65 1.67 -0.14 -7.99
CA LEU A 65 0.81 -0.27 -6.83
C LEU A 65 -0.66 0.06 -7.16
N ARG A 66 -0.90 1.14 -7.91
CA ARG A 66 -2.26 1.51 -8.38
C ARG A 66 -2.88 0.40 -9.23
N GLU A 67 -2.13 -0.16 -10.15
CA GLU A 67 -2.63 -1.25 -11.00
C GLU A 67 -2.91 -2.53 -10.21
N ALA A 68 -2.04 -2.89 -9.26
CA ALA A 68 -2.19 -4.11 -8.48
C ALA A 68 -3.33 -4.02 -7.44
N LEU A 69 -3.60 -2.82 -6.91
CA LEU A 69 -4.60 -2.58 -5.85
C LEU A 69 -5.90 -1.96 -6.37
N GLY A 70 -6.03 -1.74 -7.69
CA GLY A 70 -7.19 -1.07 -8.30
C GLY A 70 -8.53 -1.81 -8.16
N GLY A 71 -8.53 -3.05 -7.67
CA GLY A 71 -9.74 -3.82 -7.37
C GLY A 71 -10.47 -3.39 -6.09
N VAL A 72 -9.86 -2.53 -5.27
CA VAL A 72 -10.47 -1.97 -4.05
C VAL A 72 -10.55 -0.45 -4.12
N ARG A 73 -11.28 0.17 -3.18
CA ARG A 73 -11.18 1.62 -2.97
C ARG A 73 -9.74 1.98 -2.65
N LEU A 74 -9.20 2.96 -3.37
CA LEU A 74 -7.80 3.33 -3.31
C LEU A 74 -7.65 4.84 -3.11
N HIS A 75 -6.80 5.24 -2.18
CA HIS A 75 -6.41 6.64 -1.97
C HIS A 75 -4.90 6.81 -2.08
N GLU A 76 -4.43 7.69 -2.95
CA GLU A 76 -3.01 8.06 -3.06
C GLU A 76 -2.77 9.37 -2.29
N ILE A 77 -1.96 9.29 -1.23
CA ILE A 77 -1.66 10.45 -0.38
C ILE A 77 -0.87 11.49 -1.17
N SER A 78 -1.33 12.73 -1.10
CA SER A 78 -0.66 13.88 -1.68
C SER A 78 -1.03 15.17 -0.92
N HIS A 79 -0.40 16.29 -1.26
CA HIS A 79 -0.76 17.61 -0.73
C HIS A 79 -2.22 18.03 -0.99
N ARG A 80 -2.93 17.31 -1.87
CA ARG A 80 -4.37 17.51 -2.15
C ARG A 80 -5.28 16.62 -1.33
N SER A 81 -4.72 15.71 -0.53
CA SER A 81 -5.51 14.84 0.33
C SER A 81 -6.16 15.65 1.44
N ASN A 82 -7.48 15.52 1.55
CA ASN A 82 -8.24 16.05 2.67
C ASN A 82 -8.44 14.90 3.68
N LEU A 83 -7.45 14.73 4.56
CA LEU A 83 -7.49 13.74 5.63
C LEU A 83 -8.00 14.44 6.91
N PRO A 84 -8.87 13.79 7.71
CA PRO A 84 -9.40 14.34 8.96
C PRO A 84 -8.34 14.52 10.04
#